data_AF-S8E530-F1
#
_entry.id   AF-S8E530-F1
#
_cell.length_a   1.000
_cell.length_b   1.000
_cell.length_c   1.000
_cell.angle_alpha   90.00
_cell.angle_beta   90.00
_cell.angle_gamma   90.00
#
_symmetry.space_group_name_H-M   'P 1'
#
loop_
_entity.id
_entity.type
_entity.pdbx_description
1 polymer ?
#
loop_
_entity_poly.entity_id
_entity_poly.type
_entity_poly.pdbx_seq_one_letter_code
_entity_poly.pdbx_strand_id
1 'polypeptide(L)'
;MKIQNYVILFTFISLAHALGAHHHHGFLMNEYGTNFEAYPSHHFQRFSNLSSRIRSINVLDFGAKGDGVTDDSKALLNAWKEACSSSQDVKLIVPPDRNYLLKQLRFSGPCTSQVGGGLKASDKTSDYGSDRRHWIRFDSVDRLVVQGGGTVDGNGKAWWQNSCKRNKSK
;
A
#
# COMPACT_ATOMS: atom_id res chain seq x y z
N MET A 1 20.41 -13.21 0.44
CA MET A 1 19.25 -12.31 0.38
C MET A 1 19.77 -10.88 0.48
N LYS A 2 19.79 -10.14 -0.64
CA LYS A 2 20.15 -8.71 -0.68
C LYS A 2 18.88 -7.94 -0.35
N ILE A 3 18.77 -7.36 0.84
CA ILE A 3 17.83 -6.26 1.05
C ILE A 3 18.61 -5.02 0.63
N GLN A 4 18.57 -4.72 -0.68
CA GLN A 4 18.97 -3.39 -1.11
C GLN A 4 17.90 -2.44 -0.58
N ASN A 5 18.33 -1.30 -0.03
CA ASN A 5 17.45 -0.20 0.33
C ASN A 5 16.79 0.29 -0.96
N TYR A 6 15.66 -0.30 -1.33
CA TYR A 6 14.79 0.26 -2.34
C TYR A 6 14.07 1.42 -1.67
N VAL A 7 14.62 2.62 -1.83
CA VAL A 7 13.78 3.81 -1.88
C VAL A 7 12.85 3.55 -3.07
N ILE A 8 11.60 3.18 -2.80
CA ILE A 8 10.57 3.04 -3.84
C ILE A 8 10.26 4.47 -4.30
N LEU A 9 11.13 5.02 -5.13
CA LEU A 9 10.91 6.30 -5.79
C LEU A 9 9.99 6.00 -6.97
N PHE A 10 8.67 6.16 -6.78
CA PHE A 10 7.74 6.22 -7.90
C PHE A 10 7.98 7.55 -8.63
N THR A 11 8.92 7.57 -9.57
CA THR A 11 9.07 8.69 -10.50
C THR A 11 7.90 8.65 -11.47
N PHE A 12 6.97 9.60 -11.35
CA PHE A 12 5.99 9.89 -12.38
C PHE A 12 6.71 10.51 -13.59
N ILE A 13 6.80 9.77 -14.70
CA ILE A 13 7.13 10.37 -16.00
C ILE A 13 5.81 10.79 -16.62
N SER A 14 5.48 12.08 -16.53
CA SER A 14 4.54 12.71 -17.45
C SER A 14 5.22 12.85 -18.80
N LEU A 15 4.78 12.10 -19.81
CA LEU A 15 5.09 12.40 -21.20
C LEU A 15 3.80 12.91 -21.86
N ALA A 16 3.65 14.24 -21.90
CA ALA A 16 2.76 14.89 -22.83
C ALA A 16 3.56 15.18 -24.11
N HIS A 17 3.09 14.68 -25.25
CA HIS A 17 3.25 15.33 -26.55
C HIS A 17 2.02 15.02 -27.40
N ALA A 18 1.37 16.10 -27.82
CA ALA A 18 0.24 16.12 -28.74
C ALA A 18 0.70 15.88 -30.20
N LEU A 19 -0.22 15.40 -31.05
CA LEU A 19 -0.65 15.97 -32.34
C LEU A 19 -1.32 14.90 -33.23
N GLY A 20 -2.44 15.27 -33.87
CA GLY A 20 -2.91 14.65 -35.12
C GLY A 20 -4.35 14.16 -35.15
N ALA A 21 -5.27 14.99 -35.65
CA ALA A 21 -6.64 14.62 -36.03
C ALA A 21 -6.69 14.09 -37.48
N HIS A 22 -7.59 13.15 -37.81
CA HIS A 22 -8.20 13.03 -39.16
C HIS A 22 -9.52 12.22 -39.09
N HIS A 23 -10.58 12.80 -39.67
CA HIS A 23 -11.91 12.22 -39.91
C HIS A 23 -11.90 11.21 -41.08
N HIS A 24 -12.67 10.12 -41.01
CA HIS A 24 -13.31 9.51 -42.19
C HIS A 24 -14.63 8.81 -41.81
N HIS A 25 -15.71 9.25 -42.45
CA HIS A 25 -17.03 8.61 -42.51
C HIS A 25 -16.99 7.53 -43.60
N GLY A 26 -17.53 6.33 -43.32
CA GLY A 26 -17.62 5.25 -44.31
C GLY A 26 -18.70 4.25 -43.94
N PHE A 27 -19.80 4.27 -44.68
CA PHE A 27 -20.98 3.41 -44.58
C PHE A 27 -20.87 2.34 -45.66
N LEU A 28 -21.04 1.05 -45.33
CA LEU A 28 -21.26 -0.03 -46.31
C LEU A 28 -22.24 -1.06 -45.74
N MET A 29 -23.27 -1.35 -46.56
CA MET A 29 -24.36 -2.30 -46.34
C MET A 29 -23.92 -3.74 -46.62
N ASN A 30 -24.61 -4.71 -46.02
CA ASN A 30 -24.71 -6.07 -46.53
C ASN A 30 -26.13 -6.64 -46.36
N GLU A 31 -26.42 -7.50 -47.33
CA GLU A 31 -27.70 -8.04 -47.78
C GLU A 31 -28.30 -9.07 -46.80
N TYR A 32 -29.55 -9.47 -47.02
CA TYR A 32 -30.35 -10.42 -46.21
C TYR A 32 -31.13 -9.78 -45.05
N GLY A 33 -32.22 -9.10 -45.43
CA GLY A 33 -33.22 -8.57 -44.51
C GLY A 33 -33.96 -9.67 -43.75
N THR A 34 -33.57 -9.88 -42.50
CA THR A 34 -34.41 -10.51 -41.47
C THR A 34 -34.38 -9.65 -40.21
N ASN A 35 -35.57 -9.37 -39.65
CA ASN A 35 -35.71 -8.66 -38.39
C ASN A 35 -35.29 -9.58 -37.24
N PHE A 36 -34.23 -9.21 -36.51
CA PHE A 36 -33.93 -9.76 -35.20
C PHE A 36 -33.94 -8.63 -34.17
N GLU A 37 -34.81 -8.74 -33.17
CA GLU A 37 -34.86 -7.82 -32.04
C GLU A 37 -33.54 -7.91 -31.26
N ALA A 38 -32.70 -6.89 -31.40
CA ALA A 38 -31.49 -6.73 -30.61
C ALA A 38 -31.82 -5.90 -29.36
N TYR A 39 -31.58 -6.52 -28.20
CA TYR A 39 -31.68 -5.94 -26.85
C TYR A 39 -31.19 -4.49 -26.77
N PRO A 40 -31.89 -3.61 -26.02
CA PRO A 40 -31.45 -2.24 -25.87
C PRO A 40 -30.06 -2.22 -25.23
N SER A 41 -29.14 -1.59 -25.94
CA SER A 41 -27.89 -1.09 -25.38
C SER A 41 -28.25 -0.04 -24.32
N HIS A 42 -28.53 -0.52 -23.10
CA HIS A 42 -28.68 0.32 -21.94
C HIS A 42 -27.33 0.96 -21.66
N HIS A 43 -27.18 2.15 -22.25
CA HIS A 43 -26.72 3.34 -21.59
C HIS A 43 -25.52 3.12 -20.67
N PHE A 44 -24.36 3.54 -21.17
CA PHE A 44 -23.23 4.00 -20.34
C PHE A 44 -23.75 5.07 -19.36
N GLN A 45 -24.34 4.65 -18.24
CA GLN A 45 -24.56 5.49 -17.08
C GLN A 45 -23.36 5.26 -16.17
N ARG A 46 -22.42 6.20 -16.29
CA ARG A 46 -21.86 6.91 -15.13
C ARG A 46 -21.67 6.02 -13.90
N PHE A 47 -20.43 5.55 -13.70
CA PHE A 47 -19.93 5.15 -12.37
C PHE A 47 -19.79 6.38 -11.43
N SER A 48 -20.77 7.28 -11.42
CA SER A 48 -20.89 8.31 -10.39
C SER A 48 -21.88 7.78 -9.36
N ASN A 49 -21.33 7.36 -8.21
CA ASN A 49 -21.99 6.98 -6.95
C ASN A 49 -22.05 5.48 -6.58
N LEU A 50 -20.91 4.78 -6.63
CA LEU A 50 -20.61 3.80 -5.58
C LEU A 50 -19.67 4.47 -4.55
N SER A 51 -20.13 5.54 -3.91
CA SER A 51 -19.41 6.14 -2.79
C SER A 51 -19.60 5.25 -1.57
N SER A 52 -18.91 4.11 -1.54
CA SER A 52 -18.41 3.59 -0.27
C SER A 52 -17.58 4.74 0.31
N ARG A 53 -18.05 5.37 1.39
CA ARG A 53 -17.22 6.34 2.10
C ARG A 53 -16.06 5.56 2.69
N ILE A 54 -14.92 5.57 1.99
CA ILE A 54 -13.69 4.98 2.52
C ILE A 54 -13.40 5.67 3.85
N ARG A 55 -13.51 4.93 4.95
CA ARG A 55 -13.23 5.46 6.28
C ARG A 55 -11.73 5.62 6.40
N SER A 56 -11.28 6.76 6.91
CA SER A 56 -9.85 6.99 7.19
C SER A 56 -9.59 6.81 8.68
N ILE A 57 -8.52 6.09 9.01
CA ILE A 57 -8.06 5.88 10.39
C ILE A 57 -6.63 6.38 10.47
N ASN A 58 -6.35 7.35 11.33
CA ASN A 58 -5.02 7.91 11.48
C ASN A 58 -4.30 7.29 12.68
N VAL A 59 -3.06 6.82 12.49
CA VAL A 59 -2.27 6.23 13.58
C VAL A 59 -1.97 7.20 14.73
N LEU A 60 -2.02 8.52 14.47
CA LEU A 60 -1.87 9.53 15.52
C LEU A 60 -3.02 9.47 16.54
N ASP A 61 -4.23 9.09 16.11
CA ASP A 61 -5.39 8.93 17.01
C ASP A 61 -5.21 7.75 17.99
N PHE A 62 -4.21 6.89 17.73
CA PHE A 62 -3.84 5.74 18.56
C PHE A 62 -2.54 5.97 19.32
N GLY A 63 -2.04 7.22 19.35
CA GLY A 63 -0.88 7.63 20.13
C GLY A 63 0.47 7.49 19.44
N ALA A 64 0.50 7.27 18.12
CA ALA A 64 1.76 7.30 17.37
C ALA A 64 2.37 8.71 17.41
N LYS A 65 3.69 8.79 17.59
CA LYS A 65 4.41 10.08 17.64
C LYS A 65 5.12 10.41 16.34
N GLY A 66 5.77 9.42 15.72
CA GLY A 66 6.53 9.64 14.49
C GLY A 66 7.79 10.48 14.68
N ASP A 67 8.39 10.45 15.88
CA ASP A 67 9.59 11.22 16.27
C ASP A 67 10.91 10.49 15.95
N GLY A 68 10.84 9.26 15.43
CA GLY A 68 11.99 8.41 15.08
C GLY A 68 12.66 7.71 16.26
N VAL A 69 12.13 7.85 17.48
CA VAL A 69 12.73 7.34 18.73
C VAL A 69 11.72 6.58 19.58
N THR A 70 10.48 7.04 19.66
CA THR A 70 9.38 6.38 20.37
C THR A 70 8.91 5.15 19.59
N ASP A 71 8.75 4.02 20.29
CA ASP A 71 8.18 2.80 19.71
C ASP A 71 6.69 2.98 19.37
N ASP A 72 6.40 3.16 18.09
CA ASP A 72 5.06 3.40 17.54
C ASP A 72 4.33 2.09 17.17
N SER A 73 4.94 0.92 17.40
CA SER A 73 4.39 -0.37 16.99
C SER A 73 2.99 -0.63 17.56
N LYS A 74 2.76 -0.30 18.83
CA LYS A 74 1.47 -0.52 19.49
C LYS A 74 0.37 0.36 18.90
N ALA A 75 0.69 1.61 18.58
CA ALA A 75 -0.26 2.54 17.96
C ALA A 75 -0.69 2.05 16.57
N LEU A 76 0.28 1.63 15.73
CA LEU A 76 -0.02 1.06 14.42
C LEU A 76 -0.86 -0.21 14.49
N LEU A 77 -0.57 -1.13 15.44
CA LEU A 77 -1.35 -2.34 15.61
C LEU A 77 -2.78 -2.06 16.09
N ASN A 78 -2.98 -1.06 16.95
CA ASN A 78 -4.31 -0.69 17.41
C ASN A 78 -5.12 -0.03 16.28
N ALA A 79 -4.50 0.86 15.50
CA ALA A 79 -5.13 1.46 14.34
C ALA A 79 -5.49 0.41 13.27
N TRP A 80 -4.63 -0.58 13.04
CA TRP A 80 -4.92 -1.73 12.18
C TRP A 80 -6.12 -2.56 12.69
N LYS A 81 -6.18 -2.85 14.00
CA LYS A 81 -7.31 -3.58 14.58
C LYS A 81 -8.64 -2.84 14.39
N GLU A 82 -8.66 -1.52 14.61
CA GLU A 82 -9.85 -0.71 14.34
C GLU A 82 -10.21 -0.80 12.85
N ALA A 83 -9.24 -0.65 11.95
CA ALA A 83 -9.46 -0.76 10.51
C ALA A 83 -10.11 -2.09 10.12
N CYS A 84 -9.63 -3.20 10.70
CA CYS A 84 -10.13 -4.53 10.39
C CYS A 84 -11.44 -4.90 11.09
N SER A 85 -11.88 -4.11 12.08
CA SER A 85 -13.22 -4.24 12.66
C SER A 85 -14.32 -3.51 11.85
N SER A 86 -13.93 -2.72 10.85
CA SER A 86 -14.85 -1.96 10.00
C SER A 86 -15.55 -2.85 8.98
N SER A 87 -16.85 -2.63 8.78
CA SER A 87 -17.63 -3.22 7.68
C SER A 87 -17.47 -2.48 6.34
N GLN A 88 -16.81 -1.32 6.36
CA GLN A 88 -16.52 -0.48 5.19
C GLN A 88 -15.04 -0.57 4.84
N ASP A 89 -14.69 -0.28 3.58
CA ASP A 89 -13.29 -0.14 3.16
C ASP A 89 -12.59 0.94 3.98
N VAL A 90 -11.43 0.60 4.55
CA VAL A 90 -10.67 1.51 5.40
C VAL A 90 -9.33 1.85 4.77
N LYS A 91 -8.96 3.14 4.87
CA LYS A 91 -7.62 3.63 4.61
C LYS A 91 -6.92 3.91 5.93
N LEU A 92 -5.88 3.14 6.23
CA LEU A 92 -4.99 3.40 7.36
C LEU A 92 -3.96 4.46 6.96
N ILE A 93 -4.04 5.62 7.61
CA ILE A 93 -3.19 6.78 7.36
C ILE A 93 -2.02 6.75 8.33
N VAL A 94 -0.80 6.65 7.77
CA VAL A 94 0.45 6.96 8.47
C VAL A 94 0.96 8.28 7.88
N PRO A 95 0.79 9.42 8.59
CA PRO A 95 1.15 10.72 8.04
C PRO A 95 2.59 10.77 7.49
N PRO A 96 2.81 11.39 6.32
CA PRO A 96 4.15 11.58 5.76
C PRO A 96 4.99 12.52 6.62
N ASP A 97 6.26 12.70 6.25
CA ASP A 97 7.22 13.63 6.88
C ASP A 97 7.50 13.36 8.37
N ARG A 98 7.23 12.12 8.80
CA ARG A 98 7.46 11.61 10.15
C ARG A 98 8.16 10.26 10.07
N ASN A 99 8.89 9.93 11.14
CA ASN A 99 9.63 8.68 11.24
C ASN A 99 9.02 7.83 12.36
N TYR A 100 8.22 6.83 12.01
CA TYR A 100 7.63 5.94 13.01
C TYR A 100 8.60 4.81 13.27
N LEU A 101 9.17 4.74 14.48
CA LEU A 101 10.07 3.67 14.88
C LEU A 101 9.26 2.44 15.24
N LEU A 102 9.47 1.35 14.53
CA LEU A 102 8.68 0.13 14.65
C LEU A 102 9.57 -1.06 14.94
N LYS A 103 9.21 -1.78 16.00
CA LYS A 103 9.66 -3.16 16.24
C LYS A 103 9.02 -4.12 15.23
N GLN A 104 9.18 -5.42 15.44
CA GLN A 104 8.49 -6.42 14.65
C GLN A 104 6.96 -6.23 14.71
N LEU A 105 6.31 -6.25 13.54
CA LEU A 105 4.88 -6.09 13.38
C LEU A 105 4.27 -7.27 12.64
N ARG A 106 3.10 -7.67 13.12
CA ARG A 106 2.28 -8.71 12.51
C ARG A 106 0.84 -8.21 12.40
N PHE A 107 0.43 -7.96 11.17
CA PHE A 107 -0.90 -7.51 10.80
C PHE A 107 -1.73 -8.71 10.38
N SER A 108 -2.74 -9.05 11.18
CA SER A 108 -3.65 -10.17 10.89
C SER A 108 -4.94 -9.65 10.26
N GLY A 109 -5.43 -10.34 9.24
CA GLY A 109 -6.75 -10.11 8.63
C GLY A 109 -7.82 -11.09 9.15
N PRO A 110 -8.96 -11.23 8.44
CA PRO A 110 -9.27 -10.70 7.11
C PRO A 110 -9.52 -9.18 7.13
N CYS A 111 -8.94 -8.45 6.19
CA CYS A 111 -9.00 -6.99 6.19
C CYS A 111 -8.63 -6.43 4.83
N THR A 112 -9.48 -5.57 4.25
CA THR A 112 -9.12 -4.76 3.07
C THR A 112 -8.71 -3.38 3.59
N SER A 113 -7.41 -3.12 3.56
CA SER A 113 -6.85 -1.86 4.06
C SER A 113 -5.76 -1.33 3.16
N GLN A 114 -5.72 0.00 3.07
CA GLN A 114 -4.62 0.73 2.45
C GLN A 114 -3.65 1.20 3.53
N VAL A 115 -2.36 0.92 3.39
CA VAL A 115 -1.32 1.41 4.32
C VAL A 115 -0.40 2.36 3.58
N GLY A 116 -0.17 3.56 4.12
CA GLY A 116 0.69 4.56 3.50
C GLY A 116 1.35 5.49 4.49
N GLY A 117 2.67 5.68 4.39
CA GLY A 117 3.46 6.62 5.20
C GLY A 117 4.93 6.22 5.34
N GLY A 118 5.69 6.99 6.13
CA GLY A 118 7.08 6.69 6.47
C GLY A 118 7.16 5.64 7.58
N LEU A 119 7.93 4.57 7.42
CA LEU A 119 8.13 3.52 8.43
C LEU A 119 9.63 3.32 8.64
N LYS A 120 10.08 3.24 9.89
CA LYS A 120 11.48 3.02 10.24
C LYS A 120 11.61 1.81 11.17
N ALA A 121 12.42 0.84 10.80
CA ALA A 121 12.72 -0.34 11.60
C ALA A 121 13.56 0.02 12.83
N SER A 122 13.42 -0.73 13.92
CA SER A 122 14.41 -0.67 15.02
C SER A 122 15.78 -1.16 14.55
N ASP A 123 16.85 -0.51 15.01
CA ASP A 123 18.23 -0.96 14.80
C ASP A 123 18.69 -1.98 15.86
N LYS A 124 17.88 -2.21 16.90
CA LYS A 124 18.14 -3.20 17.95
C LYS A 124 17.60 -4.55 17.55
N THR A 125 18.48 -5.49 17.24
CA THR A 125 18.06 -6.83 16.81
C THR A 125 17.27 -7.63 17.86
N SER A 126 17.35 -7.24 19.15
CA SER A 126 16.53 -7.79 20.24
C SER A 126 15.04 -7.45 20.10
N ASP A 127 14.69 -6.43 19.33
CA ASP A 127 13.31 -5.99 19.12
C ASP A 127 12.53 -6.88 18.13
N TYR A 128 13.20 -7.88 17.54
CA TYR A 128 12.68 -8.72 16.45
C TYR A 128 12.25 -10.13 16.86
N GLY A 129 11.95 -10.33 18.15
CA GLY A 129 11.40 -11.57 18.67
C GLY A 129 12.19 -12.83 18.26
N SER A 130 11.50 -13.95 18.16
CA SER A 130 12.07 -15.21 17.64
C SER A 130 12.17 -15.21 16.12
N ASP A 131 11.25 -14.54 15.43
CA ASP A 131 11.22 -14.44 13.98
C ASP A 131 12.05 -13.25 13.47
N ARG A 132 13.37 -13.37 13.60
CA ARG A 132 14.31 -12.31 13.23
C ARG A 132 14.43 -12.09 11.72
N ARG A 133 13.67 -12.82 10.90
CA ARG A 133 13.71 -12.73 9.43
C ARG A 133 12.66 -11.77 8.86
N HIS A 134 11.63 -11.44 9.64
CA HIS A 134 10.52 -10.63 9.17
C HIS A 134 10.33 -9.41 10.06
N TRP A 135 10.36 -8.22 9.47
CA TRP A 135 10.06 -6.98 10.17
C TRP A 135 8.56 -6.70 10.20
N ILE A 136 7.93 -6.65 9.03
CA ILE A 136 6.48 -6.45 8.86
C ILE A 136 5.93 -7.68 8.16
N ARG A 137 4.93 -8.31 8.77
CA ARG A 137 4.22 -9.46 8.21
C ARG A 137 2.73 -9.17 8.12
N PHE A 138 2.13 -9.57 7.02
CA PHE A 138 0.69 -9.59 6.83
C PHE A 138 0.23 -11.04 6.74
N ASP A 139 -0.67 -11.45 7.62
CA ASP A 139 -1.23 -12.81 7.68
C ASP A 139 -2.73 -12.77 7.35
N SER A 140 -3.16 -13.56 6.37
CA SER A 140 -4.58 -13.69 5.99
C SER A 140 -5.26 -12.34 5.70
N VAL A 141 -4.55 -11.43 5.03
CA VAL A 141 -5.05 -10.10 4.64
C VAL A 141 -5.45 -10.11 3.17
N ASP A 142 -6.69 -9.70 2.87
CA ASP A 142 -7.25 -9.72 1.53
C ASP A 142 -7.20 -8.33 0.88
N ARG A 143 -6.73 -8.26 -0.37
CA ARG A 143 -6.64 -7.00 -1.16
C ARG A 143 -5.86 -5.90 -0.43
N LEU A 144 -4.73 -6.27 0.19
CA LEU A 144 -3.79 -5.30 0.76
C LEU A 144 -3.25 -4.39 -0.34
N VAL A 145 -3.38 -3.06 -0.13
CA VAL A 145 -2.77 -2.06 -1.00
C VAL A 145 -1.82 -1.22 -0.15
N VAL A 146 -0.53 -1.25 -0.48
CA VAL A 146 0.46 -0.37 0.15
C VAL A 146 0.69 0.81 -0.80
N GLN A 147 0.28 2.00 -0.40
CA GLN A 147 0.33 3.20 -1.24
C GLN A 147 0.52 4.47 -0.42
N GLY A 148 1.27 5.43 -0.95
CA GLY A 148 1.59 6.69 -0.28
C GLY A 148 2.96 7.19 -0.70
N GLY A 149 3.30 8.42 -0.33
CA GLY A 149 4.59 9.05 -0.67
C GLY A 149 5.67 8.91 0.41
N GLY A 150 5.51 7.98 1.35
CA GLY A 150 6.45 7.81 2.48
C GLY A 150 7.62 6.86 2.18
N THR A 151 8.58 6.80 3.10
CA THR A 151 9.78 5.94 2.99
C THR A 151 9.67 4.74 3.92
N VAL A 152 10.04 3.54 3.44
CA VAL A 152 10.22 2.35 4.29
C VAL A 152 11.71 2.12 4.52
N ASP A 153 12.21 2.51 5.69
CA ASP A 153 13.60 2.32 6.11
C ASP A 153 13.72 1.05 6.98
N GLY A 154 14.35 0.00 6.44
CA GLY A 154 14.55 -1.27 7.14
C GLY A 154 15.73 -1.29 8.12
N ASN A 155 16.46 -0.19 8.30
CA ASN A 155 17.61 -0.08 9.21
C ASN A 155 18.63 -1.24 9.07
N GLY A 156 18.88 -1.65 7.82
CA GLY A 156 19.58 -2.90 7.50
C GLY A 156 21.01 -3.01 8.03
N LYS A 157 21.68 -1.89 8.34
CA LYS A 157 23.09 -1.84 8.79
C LYS A 157 23.37 -2.77 9.97
N ALA A 158 22.50 -2.75 10.97
CA ALA A 158 22.62 -3.61 12.15
C ALA A 158 22.64 -5.11 11.80
N TRP A 159 21.98 -5.50 10.71
CA TRP A 159 21.87 -6.88 10.27
C TRP A 159 23.08 -7.34 9.46
N TRP A 160 23.49 -6.62 8.41
CA TRP A 160 24.55 -7.09 7.52
C TRP A 160 25.95 -6.97 8.14
N GLN A 161 26.16 -6.09 9.13
CA GLN A 161 27.40 -6.05 9.92
C GLN A 161 27.70 -7.38 10.64
N ASN A 162 26.66 -8.11 11.05
CA ASN A 162 26.78 -9.38 11.75
C ASN A 162 26.62 -10.60 10.85
N SER A 163 26.57 -10.41 9.53
CA SER A 163 26.42 -11.53 8.58
C SER A 163 27.75 -12.27 8.38
N CYS A 164 27.68 -13.58 8.14
CA CYS A 164 28.83 -14.44 7.81
C CYS A 164 29.64 -13.95 6.58
N LYS A 165 29.02 -13.13 5.72
CA LYS A 165 29.69 -12.50 4.58
C LYS A 165 30.68 -11.41 4.97
N ARG A 166 30.46 -10.75 6.12
CA ARG A 166 31.31 -9.66 6.61
C ARG A 166 32.08 -10.03 7.86
N ASN A 167 31.49 -10.85 8.71
CA ASN A 167 32.14 -11.38 9.89
C ASN A 167 32.36 -12.89 9.71
N LYS A 168 33.59 -13.28 9.35
CA LYS A 168 33.96 -14.68 9.08
C LYS A 168 33.98 -15.57 10.32
N SER A 169 33.83 -15.00 11.52
CA SER A 169 33.75 -15.77 12.78
C SER A 169 32.29 -16.03 13.24
N LYS A 170 31.29 -15.67 12.42
CA LYS A 170 29.87 -15.97 12.64
C LYS A 170 29.25 -16.71 11.46
#